data_AF-A0A914DSG1-F1
#
_entry.id   AF-A0A914DSG1-F1
#
_cell.length_a   1.000
_cell.length_b   1.000
_cell.length_c   1.000
_cell.angle_alpha   90.00
_cell.angle_beta   90.00
_cell.angle_gamma   90.00
#
_symmetry.space_group_name_H-M   'P 1'
#
loop_
_entity.id
_entity.type
_entity.pdbx_description
1 polymer ?
#
loop_
_entity_poly.entity_id
_entity_poly.type
_entity_poly.pdbx_seq_one_letter_code
_entity_poly.pdbx_strand_id
1 'polypeptide(L)'
;MFRRRNELVMLRTRRNGCSARSVTTMGPELSENLNSKLEKFKSHSHSVNNDLKELNREINRSVESNEANFKIKKNQMMTTNRKFHNLMVEFNNEQVKYRDKSQQRIRSYLQISGVEMDDDAIEKAIENGRIYDTVSILLAERDKKAIFEDVKSRHEDILKLEASIRELHEIFQDMSMLVESQGEILNNIEANVNAATDYANRAFRNVVQAKKARNRNIKLKIFAAICTIILIIILFFVGTAVFCFYLPFVCR
;
A
#
# COMPACT_ATOMS: atom_id res chain seq x y z
N MET A 1 50.69 41.19 -13.68
CA MET A 1 49.60 40.91 -12.71
C MET A 1 48.64 39.79 -13.14
N PHE A 2 48.43 39.51 -14.44
CA PHE A 2 47.48 38.48 -14.91
C PHE A 2 47.86 37.03 -14.55
N ARG A 3 49.16 36.69 -14.54
CA ARG A 3 49.63 35.32 -14.25
C ARG A 3 49.31 34.83 -12.83
N ARG A 4 49.35 35.73 -11.84
CA ARG A 4 49.07 35.40 -10.43
C ARG A 4 47.59 35.19 -10.13
N ARG A 5 46.67 35.79 -10.91
CA ARG A 5 45.22 35.56 -10.77
C ARG A 5 44.82 34.16 -11.23
N ASN A 6 45.43 33.64 -12.30
CA ASN A 6 45.15 32.29 -12.78
C ASN A 6 45.65 31.19 -11.83
N GLU A 7 46.79 31.40 -11.17
CA GLU A 7 47.29 30.49 -10.13
C GLU A 7 46.38 30.48 -8.89
N LEU A 8 45.83 31.63 -8.49
CA LEU A 8 44.88 31.73 -7.38
C LEU A 8 43.54 31.05 -7.67
N VAL A 9 43.05 31.09 -8.91
CA VAL A 9 41.85 30.35 -9.33
C VAL A 9 42.12 28.84 -9.32
N MET A 10 43.23 28.39 -9.90
CA MET A 10 43.64 26.97 -9.88
C MET A 10 43.85 26.40 -8.48
N LEU A 11 44.40 27.18 -7.54
CA LEU A 11 44.58 26.78 -6.15
C LEU A 11 43.25 26.72 -5.38
N ARG A 12 42.26 27.55 -5.76
CA ARG A 12 40.89 27.47 -5.23
C ARG A 12 40.17 26.23 -5.73
N THR A 13 40.35 25.86 -7.00
CA THR A 13 39.85 24.60 -7.59
C THR A 13 40.48 23.38 -6.91
N ARG A 14 41.79 23.42 -6.59
CA ARG A 14 42.48 22.34 -5.87
C ARG A 14 42.03 22.21 -4.40
N ARG A 15 41.77 23.31 -3.70
CA ARG A 15 41.28 23.29 -2.30
C ARG A 15 39.82 22.85 -2.22
N ASN A 16 39.01 23.14 -3.24
CA ASN A 16 37.64 22.64 -3.37
C ASN A 16 37.56 21.19 -3.88
N GLY A 17 38.66 20.64 -4.41
CA GLY A 17 38.76 19.24 -4.85
C GLY A 17 38.60 18.19 -3.74
N CYS A 18 38.69 18.59 -2.45
CA CYS A 18 38.46 17.69 -1.32
C CYS A 18 36.99 17.66 -0.86
N SER A 19 36.14 18.59 -1.32
CA SER A 19 34.70 18.59 -1.01
C SER A 19 33.82 18.05 -2.15
N ALA A 20 34.41 17.74 -3.31
CA ALA A 20 33.71 17.17 -4.45
C ALA A 20 33.53 15.64 -4.38
N ARG A 21 33.95 14.98 -3.28
CA ARG A 21 33.83 13.53 -3.08
C ARG A 21 32.47 13.08 -2.53
N SER A 22 31.41 13.87 -2.73
CA SER A 22 30.03 13.44 -2.48
C SER A 22 29.07 13.84 -3.60
N VAL A 23 29.59 14.06 -4.81
CA VAL A 23 28.76 13.87 -6.00
C VAL A 23 28.72 12.36 -6.22
N THR A 24 27.79 11.69 -5.54
CA THR A 24 27.42 10.32 -5.85
C THR A 24 26.87 10.32 -7.27
N THR A 25 27.77 10.16 -8.25
CA THR A 25 27.39 9.58 -9.54
C THR A 25 26.77 8.24 -9.18
N MET A 26 25.46 8.12 -9.37
CA MET A 26 24.81 6.81 -9.28
C MET A 26 25.56 5.92 -10.26
N GLY A 27 26.24 4.88 -9.75
CA GLY A 27 26.97 3.95 -10.61
C GLY A 27 26.01 3.38 -11.67
N PRO A 28 26.51 3.06 -12.88
CA PRO A 28 25.68 2.56 -13.98
C PRO A 28 24.83 1.35 -13.55
N GLU A 29 25.38 0.49 -12.69
CA GLU A 29 24.69 -0.69 -12.13
C GLU A 29 23.48 -0.33 -11.25
N LEU A 30 23.54 0.76 -10.48
CA LEU A 30 22.45 1.21 -9.63
C LEU A 30 21.30 1.82 -10.46
N SER A 31 21.64 2.57 -11.51
CA SER A 31 20.67 3.13 -12.45
C SER A 31 19.97 2.02 -13.25
N GLU A 32 20.71 1.01 -13.69
CA GLU A 32 20.15 -0.15 -14.40
C GLU A 32 19.21 -0.96 -13.50
N ASN A 33 19.59 -1.19 -12.24
CA ASN A 33 18.71 -1.85 -11.26
C ASN A 33 17.43 -1.06 -11.00
N LEU A 34 17.53 0.27 -10.89
CA LEU A 34 16.38 1.16 -10.70
C LEU A 34 15.45 1.11 -11.91
N ASN A 35 15.99 1.19 -13.12
CA ASN A 35 15.21 1.07 -14.36
C ASN A 35 14.53 -0.30 -14.46
N SER A 36 15.22 -1.40 -14.13
CA SER A 36 14.62 -2.73 -14.09
C SER A 36 13.44 -2.81 -13.10
N LYS A 37 13.57 -2.21 -11.91
CA LYS A 37 12.50 -2.16 -10.92
C LYS A 37 11.33 -1.31 -11.37
N LEU A 38 11.61 -0.18 -12.04
CA LEU A 38 10.61 0.70 -12.62
C LEU A 38 9.78 -0.03 -13.68
N GLU A 39 10.43 -0.74 -14.60
CA GLU A 39 9.75 -1.51 -15.64
C GLU A 39 8.92 -2.67 -15.07
N LYS A 40 9.45 -3.38 -14.06
CA LYS A 40 8.67 -4.39 -13.33
C LYS A 40 7.43 -3.80 -12.67
N PHE A 41 7.57 -2.63 -12.02
CA PHE A 41 6.46 -1.95 -11.37
C PHE A 41 5.38 -1.56 -12.39
N LYS A 42 5.76 -0.97 -13.52
CA LYS A 42 4.84 -0.63 -14.61
C LYS A 42 4.09 -1.86 -15.14
N SER A 43 4.82 -2.93 -15.46
CA SER A 43 4.24 -4.17 -15.95
C SER A 43 3.22 -4.77 -14.96
N HIS A 44 3.56 -4.81 -13.67
CA HIS A 44 2.61 -5.26 -12.63
C HIS A 44 1.40 -4.33 -12.51
N SER A 45 1.61 -3.02 -12.64
CA SER A 45 0.54 -2.01 -12.58
C SER A 45 -0.48 -2.22 -13.70
N HIS A 46 0.00 -2.46 -14.93
CA HIS A 46 -0.87 -2.80 -16.06
C HIS A 46 -1.61 -4.12 -15.86
N SER A 47 -0.93 -5.15 -15.34
CA SER A 47 -1.58 -6.43 -15.02
C SER A 47 -2.72 -6.23 -14.02
N VAL A 48 -2.45 -5.54 -12.91
CA VAL A 48 -3.45 -5.28 -11.87
C VAL A 48 -4.60 -4.43 -12.42
N ASN A 49 -4.33 -3.43 -13.25
CA ASN A 49 -5.37 -2.62 -13.90
C ASN A 49 -6.27 -3.48 -14.82
N ASN A 50 -5.67 -4.39 -15.61
CA ASN A 50 -6.41 -5.31 -16.47
C ASN A 50 -7.24 -6.30 -15.66
N ASP A 51 -6.69 -6.87 -14.59
CA ASP A 51 -7.40 -7.78 -13.69
C ASP A 51 -8.58 -7.08 -13.01
N LEU A 52 -8.40 -5.83 -12.57
CA LEU A 52 -9.48 -5.02 -11.99
C LEU A 52 -10.57 -4.70 -13.00
N LYS A 53 -10.21 -4.39 -14.26
CA LYS A 53 -11.16 -4.18 -15.35
C LYS A 53 -11.97 -5.44 -15.64
N GLU A 54 -11.33 -6.60 -15.70
CA GLU A 54 -12.02 -7.87 -15.95
C GLU A 54 -12.92 -8.25 -14.77
N LEU A 55 -12.43 -8.14 -13.54
CA LEU A 55 -13.22 -8.38 -12.34
C LEU A 55 -14.47 -7.47 -12.30
N ASN A 56 -14.34 -6.21 -12.69
CA ASN A 56 -15.49 -5.30 -12.78
C ASN A 56 -16.52 -5.76 -13.83
N ARG A 57 -16.07 -6.25 -14.99
CA ARG A 57 -16.96 -6.81 -16.02
C ARG A 57 -17.67 -8.06 -15.53
N GLU A 58 -16.95 -8.98 -14.88
CA GLU A 58 -17.52 -10.20 -14.31
C GLU A 58 -18.59 -9.88 -13.26
N ILE A 59 -18.29 -8.96 -12.33
CA ILE A 59 -19.23 -8.54 -11.30
C ILE A 59 -20.49 -7.97 -11.95
N ASN A 60 -20.36 -7.06 -12.91
CA ASN A 60 -21.49 -6.44 -13.59
C ASN A 60 -22.33 -7.41 -14.44
N ARG A 61 -21.75 -8.54 -14.90
CA ARG A 61 -22.51 -9.62 -15.58
C ARG A 61 -23.21 -10.56 -14.61
N SER A 62 -22.72 -10.68 -13.37
CA SER A 62 -23.17 -11.68 -12.39
C SER A 62 -24.38 -11.29 -11.53
N VAL A 63 -25.15 -10.27 -11.95
CA VAL A 63 -26.21 -9.62 -11.16
C VAL A 63 -27.29 -10.58 -10.64
N GLU A 64 -27.46 -11.78 -11.23
CA GLU A 64 -28.60 -12.66 -10.95
C GLU A 64 -28.32 -13.86 -10.01
N SER A 65 -27.07 -14.20 -9.65
CA SER A 65 -26.80 -15.55 -9.09
C SER A 65 -26.69 -15.67 -7.55
N ASN A 66 -26.40 -14.60 -6.80
CA ASN A 66 -26.44 -14.59 -5.32
C ASN A 66 -26.15 -13.19 -4.78
N GLU A 67 -27.16 -12.51 -4.23
CA GLU A 67 -27.07 -11.11 -3.80
C GLU A 67 -25.93 -10.86 -2.78
N ALA A 68 -25.69 -11.82 -1.87
CA ALA A 68 -24.61 -11.72 -0.87
C ALA A 68 -23.21 -11.85 -1.50
N ASN A 69 -23.01 -12.83 -2.40
CA ASN A 69 -21.72 -13.04 -3.06
C ASN A 69 -21.37 -11.89 -4.00
N PHE A 70 -22.37 -11.34 -4.69
CA PHE A 70 -22.22 -10.15 -5.52
C PHE A 70 -21.75 -8.94 -4.67
N LYS A 71 -22.41 -8.67 -3.54
CA LYS A 71 -22.02 -7.59 -2.62
C LYS A 71 -20.60 -7.77 -2.09
N ILE A 72 -20.22 -8.98 -1.69
CA ILE A 72 -18.86 -9.28 -1.19
C ILE A 72 -17.81 -9.04 -2.28
N LYS A 73 -18.00 -9.60 -3.49
CA LYS A 73 -17.07 -9.41 -4.61
C LYS A 73 -16.93 -7.95 -5.01
N LYS A 74 -18.05 -7.21 -5.05
CA LYS A 74 -18.06 -5.77 -5.34
C LYS A 74 -17.26 -4.99 -4.30
N ASN A 75 -17.47 -5.27 -3.01
CA ASN A 75 -16.70 -4.65 -1.91
C ASN A 75 -15.20 -4.94 -1.97
N GLN A 76 -14.82 -6.18 -2.30
CA GLN A 76 -13.42 -6.56 -2.48
C GLN A 76 -12.77 -5.81 -3.65
N MET A 77 -13.43 -5.78 -4.80
CA MET A 77 -12.98 -5.04 -5.98
C MET A 77 -12.76 -3.55 -5.65
N MET A 78 -13.74 -2.91 -5.00
CA MET A 78 -13.65 -1.50 -4.59
C MET A 78 -12.47 -1.23 -3.65
N THR A 79 -12.28 -2.10 -2.65
CA THR A 79 -11.19 -1.97 -1.69
C THR A 79 -9.83 -2.10 -2.37
N THR A 80 -9.68 -3.07 -3.28
CA THR A 80 -8.45 -3.27 -4.05
C THR A 80 -8.19 -2.09 -4.98
N ASN A 81 -9.20 -1.58 -5.68
CA ASN A 81 -9.08 -0.42 -6.55
C ASN A 81 -8.62 0.84 -5.79
N ARG A 82 -9.16 1.09 -4.60
CA ARG A 82 -8.72 2.22 -3.74
C ARG A 82 -7.26 2.08 -3.30
N LYS A 83 -6.85 0.88 -2.85
CA LYS A 83 -5.47 0.61 -2.45
C LYS A 83 -4.51 0.80 -3.62
N PHE A 84 -4.89 0.28 -4.79
CA PHE A 84 -4.11 0.40 -6.02
C PHE A 84 -3.97 1.87 -6.46
N HIS A 85 -5.07 2.63 -6.46
CA HIS A 85 -5.07 4.06 -6.74
C HIS A 85 -4.14 4.83 -5.80
N ASN A 86 -4.25 4.60 -4.49
CA ASN A 86 -3.39 5.28 -3.51
C ASN A 86 -1.91 4.99 -3.75
N LEU A 87 -1.57 3.73 -4.05
CA LEU A 87 -0.20 3.32 -4.36
C LEU A 87 0.31 3.98 -5.66
N MET A 88 -0.53 4.15 -6.67
CA MET A 88 -0.18 4.90 -7.89
C MET A 88 0.06 6.38 -7.60
N VAL A 89 -0.74 7.01 -6.74
CA VAL A 89 -0.55 8.41 -6.34
C VAL A 89 0.75 8.58 -5.56
N GLU A 90 1.03 7.70 -4.60
CA GLU A 90 2.30 7.70 -3.85
C GLU A 90 3.49 7.54 -4.78
N PHE A 91 3.40 6.63 -5.76
CA PHE A 91 4.44 6.40 -6.75
C PHE A 91 4.66 7.64 -7.65
N ASN A 92 3.58 8.25 -8.16
CA ASN A 92 3.66 9.47 -8.95
C ASN A 92 4.31 10.62 -8.15
N ASN A 93 3.95 10.78 -6.88
CA ASN A 93 4.54 11.79 -6.02
C ASN A 93 6.06 11.57 -5.85
N GLU A 94 6.51 10.33 -5.73
CA GLU A 94 7.94 10.03 -5.62
C GLU A 94 8.69 10.28 -6.95
N GLN A 95 8.06 10.01 -8.10
CA GLN A 95 8.59 10.37 -9.42
C GLN A 95 8.74 11.89 -9.56
N VAL A 96 7.73 12.67 -9.20
CA VAL A 96 7.80 14.15 -9.24
C VAL A 96 8.95 14.66 -8.36
N LYS A 97 9.09 14.15 -7.13
CA LYS A 97 10.23 14.50 -6.28
C LYS A 97 11.59 14.15 -6.91
N TYR A 98 11.69 13.01 -7.59
CA TYR A 98 12.91 12.61 -8.29
C TYR A 98 13.23 13.54 -9.46
N ARG A 99 12.22 13.96 -10.23
CA ARG A 99 12.35 14.97 -11.28
C ARG A 99 12.89 16.28 -10.72
N ASP A 100 12.26 16.81 -9.67
CA ASP A 100 12.64 18.10 -9.07
C ASP A 100 14.09 18.07 -8.55
N LYS A 101 14.48 16.96 -7.89
CA LYS A 101 15.87 16.74 -7.47
C LYS A 101 16.84 16.67 -8.65
N SER A 102 16.44 16.08 -9.77
CA SER A 102 17.28 15.97 -10.97
C SER A 102 17.46 17.33 -11.63
N GLN A 103 16.40 18.12 -11.76
CA GLN A 103 16.46 19.50 -12.23
C GLN A 103 17.35 20.37 -11.32
N GLN A 104 17.20 20.26 -10.00
CA GLN A 104 18.03 21.00 -9.04
C GLN A 104 19.51 20.67 -9.20
N ARG A 105 19.87 19.40 -9.45
CA ARG A 105 21.26 19.02 -9.73
C ARG A 105 21.76 19.63 -11.03
N ILE A 106 20.97 19.58 -12.10
CA ILE A 106 21.32 20.20 -13.39
C ILE A 106 21.60 21.70 -13.18
N ARG A 107 20.74 22.42 -12.45
CA ARG A 107 20.96 23.83 -12.10
C ARG A 107 22.30 24.05 -11.38
N SER A 108 22.58 23.27 -10.34
CA SER A 108 23.85 23.36 -9.61
C SER A 108 25.07 23.13 -10.52
N TYR A 109 25.00 22.19 -11.46
CA TYR A 109 26.10 21.94 -12.42
C TYR A 109 26.31 23.09 -13.40
N LEU A 110 25.23 23.74 -13.86
CA LEU A 110 25.29 24.90 -14.75
C LEU A 110 25.88 26.12 -14.03
N GLN A 111 25.47 26.36 -12.79
CA GLN A 111 26.01 27.44 -11.95
C GLN A 111 27.50 27.25 -11.66
N ILE A 112 27.95 26.03 -11.32
CA ILE A 112 29.37 25.72 -11.08
C ILE A 112 30.21 25.94 -12.35
N SER A 113 29.63 25.67 -13.53
CA SER A 113 30.31 25.84 -14.82
C SER A 113 30.46 27.30 -15.26
N GLY A 114 29.91 28.26 -14.50
CA GLY A 114 29.94 29.69 -14.82
C GLY A 114 28.89 30.13 -15.83
N VAL A 115 27.84 29.31 -16.04
CA VAL A 115 26.71 29.65 -16.92
C VAL A 115 25.68 30.40 -16.08
N GLU A 116 25.67 31.73 -16.19
CA GLU A 116 24.60 32.56 -15.64
C GLU A 116 23.37 32.47 -16.57
N MET A 117 22.55 31.44 -16.37
CA MET A 117 21.22 31.36 -16.95
C MET A 117 20.18 31.60 -15.85
N ASP A 118 19.13 32.35 -16.19
CA ASP A 118 17.96 32.51 -15.33
C ASP A 118 17.27 31.17 -15.10
N ASP A 119 16.74 30.95 -13.89
CA ASP A 119 16.16 29.66 -13.48
C ASP A 119 14.96 29.26 -14.38
N ASP A 120 14.21 30.26 -14.86
CA ASP A 120 13.09 30.09 -15.78
C ASP A 120 13.55 29.72 -17.21
N ALA A 121 14.72 30.23 -17.62
CA ALA A 121 15.34 29.88 -18.90
C ALA A 121 15.88 28.44 -18.88
N ILE A 122 16.40 27.98 -17.74
CA ILE A 122 16.83 26.59 -17.56
C ILE A 122 15.61 25.67 -17.62
N GLU A 123 14.55 25.97 -16.87
CA GLU A 123 13.29 25.20 -16.86
C GLU A 123 12.75 25.03 -18.29
N LYS A 124 12.59 26.14 -19.03
CA LYS A 124 12.16 26.13 -20.43
C LYS A 124 13.10 25.36 -21.34
N ALA A 125 14.41 25.38 -21.11
CA ALA A 125 15.35 24.58 -21.88
C ALA A 125 15.19 23.07 -21.61
N ILE A 126 14.84 22.69 -20.38
CA ILE A 126 14.55 21.30 -19.99
C ILE A 126 13.25 20.85 -20.69
N GLU A 127 12.19 21.64 -20.55
CA GLU A 127 10.85 21.34 -21.09
C GLU A 127 10.83 21.29 -22.62
N ASN A 128 11.55 22.20 -23.29
CA ASN A 128 11.60 22.22 -24.75
C ASN A 128 12.54 21.15 -25.33
N GLY A 129 13.25 20.37 -24.50
CA GLY A 129 14.26 19.40 -24.93
C GLY A 129 15.51 20.02 -25.57
N ARG A 130 15.66 21.35 -25.51
CA ARG A 130 16.78 22.11 -26.11
C ARG A 130 17.93 22.36 -25.15
N ILE A 131 17.89 21.72 -23.97
CA ILE A 131 19.01 21.71 -23.03
C ILE A 131 20.28 21.24 -23.73
N TYR A 132 20.20 20.25 -24.62
CA TYR A 132 21.35 19.72 -25.32
C TYR A 132 22.04 20.78 -26.19
N ASP A 133 21.27 21.53 -26.98
CA ASP A 133 21.79 22.59 -27.85
C ASP A 133 22.40 23.73 -27.02
N THR A 134 21.72 24.14 -25.96
CA THR A 134 22.16 25.27 -25.13
C THR A 134 23.41 24.93 -24.33
N VAL A 135 23.47 23.73 -23.77
CA VAL A 135 24.56 23.26 -22.91
C VAL A 135 25.76 22.78 -23.71
N SER A 136 25.57 22.17 -24.90
CA SER A 136 26.68 21.76 -25.77
C SER A 136 27.47 22.95 -26.32
N ILE A 137 26.80 24.05 -26.65
CA ILE A 137 27.44 25.28 -27.12
C ILE A 137 28.24 25.96 -25.99
N LEU A 138 27.72 25.94 -24.76
CA LEU A 138 28.36 26.58 -23.59
C LEU A 138 29.46 25.74 -22.91
N LEU A 139 29.37 24.41 -22.98
CA LEU A 139 30.32 23.48 -22.32
C LEU A 139 31.32 22.84 -23.28
N ALA A 140 31.51 23.38 -24.49
CA ALA A 140 32.40 22.84 -25.53
C ALA A 140 33.92 22.80 -25.14
N GLU A 141 34.31 23.39 -24.01
CA GLU A 141 35.68 23.34 -23.50
C GLU A 141 36.03 21.94 -22.96
N ARG A 142 37.26 21.46 -23.25
CA ARG A 142 37.74 20.12 -22.86
C ARG A 142 37.60 19.81 -21.37
N ASP A 143 37.66 20.82 -20.51
CA ASP A 143 37.58 20.67 -19.04
C ASP A 143 36.14 20.46 -18.52
N LYS A 144 35.11 20.67 -19.36
CA LYS A 144 33.69 20.60 -18.97
C LYS A 144 32.95 19.39 -19.54
N LYS A 145 33.65 18.50 -20.25
CA LYS A 145 33.08 17.29 -20.88
C LYS A 145 32.42 16.34 -19.88
N ALA A 146 32.97 16.19 -18.68
CA ALA A 146 32.39 15.34 -17.63
C ALA A 146 31.05 15.89 -17.12
N ILE A 147 30.95 17.21 -16.97
CA ILE A 147 29.71 17.89 -16.55
C ILE A 147 28.64 17.76 -17.64
N PHE A 148 29.05 17.89 -18.90
CA PHE A 148 28.16 17.68 -20.04
C PHE A 148 27.54 16.27 -20.06
N GLU A 149 28.35 15.23 -19.85
CA GLU A 149 27.85 13.85 -19.82
C GLU A 149 26.89 13.61 -18.65
N ASP A 150 27.18 14.18 -17.47
CA ASP A 150 26.28 14.12 -16.31
C ASP A 150 24.93 14.81 -16.60
N VAL A 151 24.95 16.02 -17.18
CA VAL A 151 23.71 16.74 -17.54
C VAL A 151 22.91 15.97 -18.58
N LYS A 152 23.58 15.40 -19.59
CA LYS A 152 22.95 14.59 -20.63
C LYS A 152 22.27 13.35 -20.03
N SER A 153 22.98 12.59 -19.19
CA SER A 153 22.42 11.39 -18.54
C SER A 153 21.20 11.74 -17.68
N ARG A 154 21.23 12.87 -16.96
CA ARG A 154 20.08 13.33 -16.14
C ARG A 154 18.89 13.77 -16.98
N HIS A 155 19.14 14.40 -18.12
CA HIS A 155 18.06 14.75 -19.05
C HIS A 155 17.39 13.49 -19.62
N GLU A 156 18.16 12.47 -19.98
CA GLU A 156 17.62 11.17 -20.40
C GLU A 156 16.79 10.50 -19.28
N ASP A 157 17.21 10.59 -18.02
CA ASP A 157 16.43 10.11 -16.88
C ASP A 157 15.10 10.85 -16.73
N ILE A 158 15.08 12.18 -16.93
CA ILE A 158 13.86 13.01 -16.88
C ILE A 158 12.89 12.60 -18.00
N LEU A 159 13.36 12.38 -19.22
CA LEU A 159 12.52 11.95 -20.33
C LEU A 159 11.86 10.58 -20.07
N LYS A 160 12.60 9.63 -19.51
CA LYS A 160 12.06 8.32 -19.11
C LYS A 160 10.98 8.48 -18.02
N LEU A 161 11.20 9.40 -17.10
CA LEU A 161 10.27 9.69 -16.02
C LEU A 161 8.98 10.32 -16.55
N GLU A 162 9.06 11.26 -17.49
CA GLU A 162 7.88 11.83 -18.17
C GLU A 162 7.07 10.79 -18.92
N ALA A 163 7.74 9.87 -19.63
CA ALA A 163 7.08 8.74 -20.27
C ALA A 163 6.36 7.86 -19.23
N SER A 164 7.02 7.58 -18.10
CA SER A 164 6.41 6.81 -17.01
C SER A 164 5.21 7.54 -16.38
N ILE A 165 5.26 8.86 -16.21
CA ILE A 165 4.13 9.64 -15.66
C ILE A 165 2.95 9.63 -16.64
N ARG A 166 3.21 9.77 -17.95
CA ARG A 166 2.16 9.69 -18.98
C ARG A 166 1.48 8.32 -18.96
N GLU A 167 2.25 7.24 -18.84
CA GLU A 167 1.72 5.87 -18.74
C GLU A 167 0.88 5.67 -17.47
N LEU A 168 1.32 6.18 -16.32
CA LEU A 168 0.51 6.16 -15.08
C LEU A 168 -0.78 6.96 -15.24
N HIS A 169 -0.76 8.05 -15.99
CA HIS A 169 -1.94 8.87 -16.24
C HIS A 169 -3.03 8.10 -17.01
N GLU A 170 -2.63 7.24 -17.97
CA GLU A 170 -3.57 6.34 -18.66
C GLU A 170 -4.25 5.38 -17.66
N ILE A 171 -3.48 4.81 -16.74
CA ILE A 171 -4.01 3.95 -15.66
C ILE A 171 -4.93 4.76 -14.73
N PHE A 172 -4.60 6.02 -14.40
CA PHE A 172 -5.48 6.89 -13.61
C PHE A 172 -6.80 7.22 -14.30
N GLN A 173 -6.78 7.44 -15.61
CA GLN A 173 -7.98 7.70 -16.39
C GLN A 173 -8.89 6.46 -16.40
N ASP A 174 -8.31 5.28 -16.56
CA ASP A 174 -9.00 4.00 -16.46
C ASP A 174 -9.65 3.78 -15.08
N MET A 175 -8.91 4.08 -14.00
CA MET A 175 -9.43 3.97 -12.64
C MET A 175 -10.52 5.00 -12.34
N SER A 176 -10.43 6.21 -12.90
CA SER A 176 -11.42 7.28 -12.68
C SER A 176 -12.79 6.90 -13.25
N MET A 177 -12.82 6.25 -14.43
CA MET A 177 -14.06 5.68 -14.98
C MET A 177 -14.68 4.61 -14.08
N LEU A 178 -13.85 3.83 -13.38
CA LEU A 178 -14.35 2.87 -12.39
C LEU A 178 -14.91 3.60 -11.17
N VAL A 179 -14.24 4.64 -10.65
CA VAL A 179 -14.59 5.35 -9.40
C VAL A 179 -15.85 6.24 -9.53
N GLU A 180 -16.10 6.87 -10.68
CA GLU A 180 -17.21 7.82 -10.85
C GLU A 180 -18.60 7.16 -10.70
N SER A 181 -18.71 5.86 -10.98
CA SER A 181 -19.95 5.10 -10.75
C SER A 181 -20.22 4.68 -9.29
N GLN A 182 -19.34 5.03 -8.33
CA GLN A 182 -19.25 4.35 -7.03
C GLN A 182 -19.43 5.27 -5.80
N GLY A 183 -19.75 6.55 -5.99
CA GLY A 183 -19.84 7.55 -4.91
C GLY A 183 -20.80 7.22 -3.75
N GLU A 184 -21.82 6.39 -3.98
CA GLU A 184 -22.81 6.01 -2.96
C GLU A 184 -22.46 4.71 -2.20
N ILE A 185 -21.61 3.85 -2.77
CA ILE A 185 -21.30 2.52 -2.19
C ILE A 185 -20.13 2.60 -1.19
N LEU A 186 -19.28 3.62 -1.29
CA LEU A 186 -18.06 3.76 -0.49
C LEU A 186 -18.34 3.85 1.03
N ASN A 187 -19.37 4.59 1.43
CA ASN A 187 -19.85 4.64 2.82
C ASN A 187 -20.47 3.31 3.28
N ASN A 188 -21.05 2.54 2.36
CA ASN A 188 -21.62 1.23 2.65
C ASN A 188 -20.55 0.15 2.85
N ILE A 189 -19.33 0.30 2.33
CA ILE A 189 -18.26 -0.71 2.49
C ILE A 189 -17.75 -0.72 3.92
N GLU A 190 -17.37 0.45 4.45
CA GLU A 190 -16.87 0.55 5.82
C GLU A 190 -17.97 0.13 6.80
N ALA A 191 -19.22 0.52 6.55
CA ALA A 191 -20.37 0.03 7.30
C ALA A 191 -20.56 -1.49 7.20
N ASN A 192 -20.44 -2.09 6.00
CA ASN A 192 -20.62 -3.53 5.79
C ASN A 192 -19.48 -4.37 6.38
N VAL A 193 -18.24 -3.91 6.27
CA VAL A 193 -17.07 -4.56 6.89
C VAL A 193 -17.17 -4.49 8.40
N ASN A 194 -17.47 -3.31 8.96
CA ASN A 194 -17.68 -3.14 10.39
C ASN A 194 -18.86 -4.00 10.89
N ALA A 195 -19.96 -4.06 10.13
CA ALA A 195 -21.09 -4.93 10.46
C ALA A 195 -20.70 -6.40 10.43
N ALA A 196 -19.98 -6.87 9.40
CA ALA A 196 -19.52 -8.26 9.31
C ALA A 196 -18.57 -8.63 10.47
N THR A 197 -17.66 -7.74 10.84
CA THR A 197 -16.79 -7.91 12.02
C THR A 197 -17.61 -7.93 13.32
N ASP A 198 -18.62 -7.08 13.47
CA ASP A 198 -19.50 -7.09 14.64
C ASP A 198 -20.34 -8.39 14.71
N TYR A 199 -20.88 -8.86 13.59
CA TYR A 199 -21.58 -10.15 13.53
C TYR A 199 -20.70 -11.33 13.92
N ALA A 200 -19.45 -11.38 13.44
CA ALA A 200 -18.50 -12.43 13.81
C ALA A 200 -18.17 -12.39 15.31
N ASN A 201 -17.98 -11.18 15.86
CA ASN A 201 -17.75 -10.99 17.30
C ASN A 201 -18.96 -11.37 18.15
N ARG A 202 -20.19 -11.06 17.70
CA ARG A 202 -21.42 -11.48 18.37
C ARG A 202 -21.60 -13.00 18.31
N ALA A 203 -21.35 -13.62 17.16
CA ALA A 203 -21.40 -15.08 17.00
C ALA A 203 -20.39 -15.77 17.94
N PHE A 204 -19.15 -15.28 18.00
CA PHE A 204 -18.14 -15.78 18.94
C PHE A 204 -18.59 -15.66 20.40
N ARG A 205 -19.11 -14.49 20.80
CA ARG A 205 -19.65 -14.25 22.14
C ARG A 205 -20.81 -15.20 22.47
N ASN A 206 -21.74 -15.39 21.55
CA ASN A 206 -22.88 -16.29 21.71
C ASN A 206 -22.43 -17.74 21.87
N VAL A 207 -21.43 -18.21 21.10
CA VAL A 207 -20.87 -19.57 21.24
C VAL A 207 -20.18 -19.75 22.59
N VAL A 208 -19.41 -18.77 23.04
CA VAL A 208 -18.75 -18.80 24.36
C VAL A 208 -19.80 -18.82 25.49
N GLN A 209 -20.83 -17.98 25.39
CA GLN A 209 -21.90 -17.93 26.38
C GLN A 209 -22.73 -19.21 26.37
N ALA A 210 -23.07 -19.75 25.22
CA ALA A 210 -23.76 -21.03 25.07
C ALA A 210 -22.95 -22.19 25.68
N LYS A 211 -21.62 -22.21 25.49
CA LYS A 211 -20.73 -23.20 26.12
C LYS A 211 -20.75 -23.07 27.65
N LYS A 212 -20.69 -21.85 28.19
CA LYS A 212 -20.78 -21.60 29.64
C LYS A 212 -22.15 -22.01 30.21
N ALA A 213 -23.24 -21.65 29.54
CA ALA A 213 -24.60 -22.02 29.92
C ALA A 213 -24.82 -23.53 29.88
N ARG A 214 -24.33 -24.22 28.83
CA ARG A 214 -24.35 -25.68 28.73
C ARG A 214 -23.64 -26.34 29.91
N ASN A 215 -22.43 -25.88 30.25
CA ASN A 215 -21.70 -26.42 31.40
C ASN A 215 -22.42 -26.20 32.73
N ARG A 216 -23.08 -25.04 32.91
CA ARG A 216 -23.91 -24.77 34.09
C ARG A 216 -25.13 -25.71 34.16
N ASN A 217 -25.82 -25.90 33.04
CA ASN A 217 -27.00 -26.76 32.96
C ASN A 217 -26.64 -28.24 33.19
N ILE A 218 -25.49 -28.71 32.70
CA ILE A 218 -25.00 -30.07 32.99
C ILE A 218 -24.78 -30.25 34.49
N LYS A 219 -24.12 -29.29 35.17
CA LYS A 219 -23.91 -29.35 36.63
C LYS A 219 -25.22 -29.36 37.40
N LEU A 220 -26.20 -28.54 37.00
CA LEU A 220 -27.51 -28.50 37.65
C LEU A 220 -28.31 -29.80 37.44
N LYS A 221 -28.26 -30.39 36.23
CA LYS A 221 -28.91 -31.67 35.96
C LYS A 221 -28.30 -32.82 36.79
N ILE A 222 -26.97 -32.84 36.92
CA ILE A 222 -26.28 -33.83 37.76
C ILE A 222 -26.69 -33.66 39.22
N PHE A 223 -26.73 -32.42 39.73
CA PHE A 223 -27.16 -32.15 41.10
C PHE A 223 -28.61 -32.60 41.35
N ALA A 224 -29.54 -32.26 40.45
CA ALA A 224 -30.94 -32.68 40.56
C ALA A 224 -31.08 -34.23 40.56
N ALA A 225 -30.33 -34.93 39.71
CA ALA A 225 -30.33 -36.39 39.67
C ALA A 225 -29.85 -37.02 41.00
N ILE A 226 -28.79 -36.46 41.60
CA ILE A 226 -28.28 -36.92 42.90
C ILE A 226 -29.34 -36.72 44.00
N CYS A 227 -29.99 -35.55 44.05
CA CYS A 227 -31.06 -35.29 45.03
C CYS A 227 -32.22 -36.28 44.89
N THR A 228 -32.63 -36.60 43.65
CA THR A 228 -33.71 -37.58 43.42
C THR A 228 -33.33 -38.99 43.89
N ILE A 229 -32.08 -39.42 43.70
CA ILE A 229 -31.61 -40.74 44.15
C ILE A 229 -31.63 -40.83 45.68
N ILE A 230 -31.15 -39.80 46.38
CA ILE A 230 -31.15 -39.75 47.85
C ILE A 230 -32.58 -39.85 48.40
N LEU A 231 -33.54 -39.16 47.79
CA LEU A 231 -34.93 -39.18 48.23
C LEU A 231 -35.55 -40.58 48.10
N ILE A 232 -35.27 -41.29 47.00
CA ILE A 232 -35.72 -42.68 46.81
C ILE A 232 -35.13 -43.61 47.89
N ILE A 233 -33.84 -43.45 48.20
CA ILE A 233 -33.18 -44.25 49.25
C ILE A 233 -33.85 -44.02 50.62
N ILE A 234 -34.13 -42.77 50.98
CA ILE A 234 -34.81 -42.44 52.24
C ILE A 234 -36.19 -43.10 52.30
N LEU A 235 -36.98 -42.97 51.23
CA LEU A 235 -38.32 -43.60 51.17
C LEU A 235 -38.25 -45.12 51.31
N PHE A 236 -37.23 -45.76 50.70
CA PHE A 236 -37.01 -47.18 50.85
C PHE A 236 -36.72 -47.59 52.30
N PHE A 237 -35.82 -46.87 52.99
CA PHE A 237 -35.51 -47.14 54.40
C PHE A 237 -36.70 -46.89 55.35
N VAL A 238 -37.47 -45.83 55.11
CA VAL A 238 -38.68 -45.56 55.90
C VAL A 238 -39.72 -46.64 55.63
N GLY A 239 -39.91 -47.05 54.37
CA GLY A 239 -40.83 -48.13 54.00
C GLY A 239 -40.46 -49.46 54.65
N THR A 240 -39.18 -49.84 54.65
CA THR A 240 -38.72 -51.08 55.31
C THR A 240 -38.86 -50.99 56.83
N ALA A 241 -38.58 -49.85 57.46
CA ALA A 241 -38.77 -49.65 58.90
C ALA A 241 -40.24 -49.74 59.31
N VAL A 242 -41.14 -49.11 58.55
CA VAL A 242 -42.60 -49.19 58.76
C VAL A 242 -43.08 -50.62 58.57
N PHE A 243 -42.66 -51.29 57.50
CA PHE A 243 -43.00 -52.70 57.26
C PHE A 243 -42.54 -53.60 58.43
N CYS A 244 -41.31 -53.45 58.91
CA CYS A 244 -40.81 -54.16 60.09
C CYS A 244 -41.59 -53.84 61.38
N PHE A 245 -42.13 -52.62 61.53
CA PHE A 245 -42.93 -52.23 62.69
C PHE A 245 -44.38 -52.76 62.64
N TYR A 246 -44.96 -52.89 61.44
CA TYR A 246 -46.32 -53.39 61.26
C TYR A 246 -46.41 -54.93 61.23
N LEU A 247 -45.34 -55.63 60.82
CA LEU A 247 -45.26 -57.10 60.85
C LEU A 247 -45.56 -57.76 62.23
N PRO A 248 -45.04 -57.29 63.37
CA PRO A 248 -45.35 -57.88 64.67
C PRO A 248 -46.79 -57.63 65.14
N PHE A 249 -47.51 -56.67 64.53
CA PHE A 249 -48.92 -56.41 64.83
C PHE A 249 -49.89 -57.27 64.00
N VAL A 250 -49.46 -57.79 62.85
CA VAL A 250 -50.30 -58.61 61.94
C VAL A 250 -50.15 -60.12 62.22
N CYS A 251 -49.05 -60.55 62.83
CA CYS A 251 -48.80 -61.96 63.17
C CYS A 251 -49.15 -62.36 64.63
N ARG A 252 -49.95 -61.56 65.36
CA ARG A 252 -50.49 -61.91 66.68
C ARG A 252 -52.01 -61.88 66.65
#